data_AF-A0A959RKH8-F1
#
_entry.id   AF-A0A959RKH8-F1
#
_cell.length_a   1.000
_cell.length_b   1.000
_cell.length_c   1.000
_cell.angle_alpha   90.00
_cell.angle_beta   90.00
_cell.angle_gamma   90.00
#
_symmetry.space_group_name_H-M   'P 1'
#
loop_
_entity.id
_entity.type
_entity.pdbx_description
1 polymer ?
#
loop_
_entity_poly.entity_id
_entity_poly.type
_entity_poly.pdbx_seq_one_letter_code
_entity_poly.pdbx_strand_id
1 'polypeptide(L)' 'MLCMVFLPQQTEAQCSICTKTAQQLGEKPAEGMNAGILYLAFIPFAIVSVIGFRWYQHNKDNWNNN' A
#
# COMPACT_ATOMS: atom_id res chain seq x y z
N MET A 1 -28.94 0.31 12.47
CA MET A 1 -27.88 0.96 11.66
C MET A 1 -26.55 0.88 12.39
N LEU A 2 -25.92 -0.30 12.42
CA LEU A 2 -24.47 -0.52 12.58
C LEU A 2 -24.23 -2.03 12.79
N CYS A 3 -24.09 -2.76 11.69
CA CYS A 3 -23.48 -4.10 11.63
C CYS A 3 -23.11 -4.31 10.16
N MET A 4 -22.05 -3.65 9.71
CA MET A 4 -21.49 -3.91 8.38
C MET A 4 -20.53 -5.08 8.53
N VAL A 5 -21.00 -6.24 8.08
CA VAL A 5 -20.24 -7.49 8.03
C VAL A 5 -19.09 -7.32 7.05
N PHE A 6 -17.86 -7.63 7.49
CA PHE A 6 -16.70 -7.82 6.63
C PHE A 6 -16.89 -9.10 5.80
N LEU A 7 -17.61 -8.99 4.68
CA LEU A 7 -17.59 -9.99 3.62
C LEU A 7 -16.40 -9.71 2.70
N PRO A 8 -15.60 -10.72 2.32
CA PRO A 8 -14.55 -10.54 1.33
C PRO A 8 -15.21 -10.23 -0.03
N GLN A 9 -15.21 -8.96 -0.44
CA GLN A 9 -15.64 -8.59 -1.78
C GLN A 9 -14.57 -9.00 -2.78
N GLN A 10 -14.98 -9.70 -3.84
CA GLN A 10 -14.14 -9.93 -5.01
C GLN A 10 -13.80 -8.56 -5.60
N THR A 11 -12.56 -8.14 -5.39
CA THR A 11 -12.07 -6.80 -5.74
C THR A 11 -11.75 -6.75 -7.23
N GLU A 12 -12.77 -6.48 -8.04
CA GLU A 12 -12.58 -5.90 -9.38
C GLU A 12 -12.00 -4.48 -9.18
N ALA A 13 -10.96 -4.10 -9.95
CA ALA A 13 -10.27 -2.82 -9.77
C ALA A 13 -11.26 -1.63 -9.70
N GLN A 14 -11.45 -1.09 -8.50
CA GLN A 14 -12.49 -0.08 -8.21
C GLN A 14 -12.20 1.30 -8.80
N CYS A 15 -11.00 1.52 -9.33
CA CYS A 15 -10.60 2.78 -9.93
C CYS A 15 -10.68 2.68 -11.47
N SER A 16 -11.71 3.29 -12.06
CA SER A 16 -11.93 3.33 -13.51
C SER A 16 -10.79 3.97 -14.30
N ILE A 17 -9.94 4.78 -13.63
CA ILE A 17 -8.74 5.37 -14.22
C ILE A 17 -7.72 4.29 -14.57
N CYS A 18 -7.48 3.34 -13.66
CA CYS A 18 -6.51 2.27 -13.85
C CYS A 18 -6.90 1.42 -15.08
N THR A 19 -8.17 1.01 -15.17
CA THR A 19 -8.66 0.23 -16.31
C THR A 19 -8.49 0.96 -17.65
N LYS A 20 -8.81 2.26 -17.70
CA LYS A 20 -8.60 3.08 -18.90
C LYS A 20 -7.12 3.16 -19.29
N THR A 21 -6.24 3.37 -18.31
CA THR A 21 -4.80 3.43 -18.56
C THR A 21 -4.30 2.10 -19.10
N ALA A 22 -4.62 0.96 -18.48
CA ALA A 22 -4.20 -0.36 -18.96
C ALA A 22 -4.57 -0.62 -20.44
N GLN A 23 -5.76 -0.20 -20.88
CA GLN A 23 -6.18 -0.34 -22.27
C GLN A 23 -5.30 0.41 -23.28
N GLN A 24 -4.59 1.45 -22.85
CA GLN A 24 -3.72 2.26 -23.70
C GLN A 24 -2.27 1.75 -23.77
N LEU A 25 -1.84 0.88 -22.83
CA LEU A 25 -0.45 0.45 -22.72
C LEU A 25 -0.11 -0.79 -23.58
N GLY A 26 -1.11 -1.54 -24.07
CA GLY A 26 -0.91 -2.82 -24.76
C GLY A 26 -0.76 -4.01 -23.79
N GLU A 27 -0.83 -5.24 -24.29
CA GLU A 27 -0.99 -6.46 -23.47
C GLU A 27 0.05 -6.63 -22.35
N LYS A 28 1.34 -6.60 -22.71
CA LYS A 28 2.48 -6.84 -21.81
C LYS A 28 2.53 -5.87 -20.60
N PRO A 29 2.49 -4.54 -20.80
CA PRO A 29 2.48 -3.59 -19.68
C PRO A 29 1.11 -3.45 -18.98
N ALA A 30 -0.01 -3.79 -19.64
CA ALA A 30 -1.33 -3.82 -19.00
C ALA A 30 -1.42 -4.91 -17.92
N GLU A 31 -0.80 -6.08 -18.15
CA GLU A 31 -0.79 -7.21 -17.21
C GLU A 31 -0.12 -6.86 -15.86
N GLY A 32 0.95 -6.06 -15.88
CA GLY A 32 1.71 -5.69 -14.68
C GLY A 32 1.17 -4.50 -13.89
N MET A 33 0.11 -3.85 -14.36
CA MET A 33 -0.27 -2.53 -13.85
C MET A 33 -0.81 -2.56 -12.40
N ASN A 34 -1.59 -3.59 -12.04
CA ASN A 34 -2.10 -3.76 -10.68
C ASN A 34 -0.98 -3.99 -9.66
N ALA A 35 0.05 -4.75 -10.04
CA ALA A 35 1.23 -4.96 -9.21
C ALA A 35 1.98 -3.64 -8.97
N GLY A 36 2.08 -2.79 -10.00
CA GLY A 36 2.65 -1.45 -9.88
C GLY A 36 1.89 -0.54 -8.90
N ILE A 37 0.55 -0.55 -8.95
CA ILE A 37 -0.29 0.23 -8.03
C ILE A 37 -0.07 -0.22 -6.59
N LEU A 38 -0.10 -1.54 -6.34
CA LEU A 38 0.12 -2.09 -5.01
C LEU A 38 1.54 -1.78 -4.49
N TYR A 39 2.53 -1.87 -5.36
CA TYR A 39 3.92 -1.52 -5.02
C TYR A 39 4.04 -0.06 -4.59
N LEU A 40 3.50 0.88 -5.38
CA LEU A 40 3.54 2.30 -5.06
C LEU A 40 2.71 2.64 -3.81
N ALA A 41 1.57 1.97 -3.60
CA ALA A 41 0.75 2.15 -2.41
C ALA A 41 1.44 1.64 -1.13
N PHE A 42 2.23 0.57 -1.23
CA PHE A 42 2.93 -0.02 -0.08
C PHE A 42 4.17 0.79 0.35
N ILE A 43 4.89 1.40 -0.61
CA ILE A 43 6.10 2.18 -0.34
C ILE A 43 5.97 3.21 0.80
N PRO A 44 4.97 4.11 0.84
CA PRO A 44 4.89 5.12 1.90
C PRO A 44 4.78 4.49 3.29
N PHE A 45 4.04 3.38 3.42
CA PHE A 45 3.92 2.65 4.69
C PHE A 45 5.24 1.96 5.07
N ALA A 46 5.95 1.39 4.10
CA ALA A 46 7.25 0.79 4.33
C ALA A 46 8.28 1.84 4.81
N ILE A 47 8.32 3.02 4.19
CA ILE A 47 9.22 4.11 4.59
C ILE A 47 8.90 4.57 6.02
N VAL A 48 7.63 4.85 6.32
CA VAL A 48 7.22 5.33 7.65
C VAL A 48 7.52 4.29 8.72
N SER A 49 7.28 3.00 8.46
CA SER A 49 7.56 1.93 9.44
C SER A 49 9.05 1.79 9.74
N VAL A 50 9.93 1.87 8.72
CA VAL A 50 11.40 1.82 8.92
C VAL A 50 11.89 3.03 9.71
N ILE A 51 11.46 4.24 9.36
CA ILE A 51 11.87 5.46 10.06
C ILE A 51 11.38 5.42 11.51
N GLY A 52 10.10 5.10 11.72
CA GLY A 52 9.50 4.99 13.05
C GLY A 52 10.21 3.96 13.93
N PHE A 53 10.55 2.79 13.39
CA PHE A 53 11.27 1.75 14.13
C PHE A 53 12.69 2.17 14.52
N ARG A 54 13.42 2.83 13.62
CA ARG A 54 14.77 3.35 13.92
C ARG A 54 14.72 4.45 14.98
N TRP A 55 13.75 5.35 14.88
CA TRP A 55 13.55 6.41 15.87
C TRP A 55 13.19 5.82 17.23
N TYR A 56 12.28 4.85 17.29
CA TYR A 56 11.92 4.19 18.55
C TYR A 56 13.13 3.54 19.23
N GLN A 57 13.96 2.79 18.50
CA GLN A 57 15.16 2.17 19.08
C GLN A 57 16.15 3.22 19.61
N HIS A 58 16.44 4.26 18.81
CA HIS A 58 17.35 5.32 19.23
C HIS A 58 16.88 6.01 20.51
N ASN A 59 15.57 6.31 20.61
CA ASN A 59 15.03 6.90 21.82
C ASN A 59 14.96 5.89 22.96
N LYS A 60 14.61 4.63 22.73
CA LYS A 60 14.60 3.61 23.79
C LYS A 60 15.96 3.50 24.48
N ASP A 61 17.04 3.51 23.70
CA ASP A 61 18.39 3.50 24.26
C ASP A 61 18.64 4.80 25.04
N ASN A 62 18.39 5.97 24.45
CA ASN A 62 18.56 7.25 25.15
C ASN A 62 17.75 7.36 26.47
N TRP A 63 16.57 6.73 26.55
CA TRP A 63 15.70 6.67 27.73
C TRP A 63 16.10 5.63 28.77
N ASN A 64 16.95 4.67 28.41
CA ASN A 64 17.43 3.62 29.30
C ASN A 64 18.83 3.95 29.88
N ASN A 65 19.44 5.07 29.45
CA ASN A 65 20.79 5.50 29.79
C ASN A 65 20.83 6.75 30.70
N ASN A 66 19.67 7.30 31.05
CA ASN A 66 19.44 8.48 31.90
C ASN A 66 18.66 8.09 33.16
#